data_AF-A0A662BHX2-F1
#
_entry.id   AF-A0A662BHX2-F1
#
_cell.length_a   1.000
_cell.length_b   1.000
_cell.length_c   1.000
_cell.angle_alpha   90.00
_cell.angle_beta   90.00
_cell.angle_gamma   90.00
#
_symmetry.space_group_name_H-M   'P 1'
#
loop_
_entity.id
_entity.type
_entity.pdbx_description
1 polymer ?
#
loop_
_entity_poly.entity_id
_entity_poly.type
_entity_poly.pdbx_seq_one_letter_code
_entity_poly.pdbx_strand_id
1 'polypeptide(L)'
;MGEFTWNEILFAFGLTMFAGLATGIGSLLAFFTKRTNTRFLSLALGFSAGVMIYVSFVEIFPKAREELSASYGDTSGFWLTSAAFFAGILLIAIIDKMIPSFENPHEIRMVEDISEEKAGQQKLMRMGLFTALAIAIHNFPEG
;
A
#
# COMPACT_ATOMS: atom_id res chain seq x y z
N MET A 1 23.87 16.47 12.96
CA MET A 1 22.89 15.39 13.06
C MET A 1 22.33 15.46 14.47
N GLY A 2 21.02 15.71 14.63
CA GLY A 2 20.41 15.81 15.96
C GLY A 2 20.42 14.44 16.65
N GLU A 3 20.74 14.41 17.94
CA GLU A 3 20.60 13.19 18.75
C GLU A 3 19.11 12.92 18.98
N PHE A 4 18.59 11.83 18.42
CA PHE A 4 17.23 11.38 18.69
C PHE A 4 17.11 10.90 20.14
N THR A 5 16.08 11.38 20.83
CA THR A 5 15.75 10.96 22.19
C THR A 5 14.99 9.62 22.19
N TRP A 6 15.10 8.86 23.27
CA TRP A 6 14.36 7.60 23.44
C TRP A 6 12.84 7.78 23.31
N ASN A 7 12.32 8.94 23.73
CA ASN A 7 10.90 9.25 23.63
C ASN A 7 10.45 9.41 22.17
N GLU A 8 11.26 10.06 21.32
CA GLU A 8 10.97 10.21 19.89
C GLU A 8 10.97 8.86 19.17
N ILE A 9 11.94 7.99 19.50
CA ILE A 9 12.04 6.64 18.92
C ILE A 9 10.82 5.81 19.33
N LEU A 10 10.48 5.79 20.62
CA LEU A 10 9.33 5.03 21.12
C LEU A 10 8.00 5.56 20.57
N PHE A 11 7.89 6.88 20.39
CA PHE A 11 6.70 7.50 19.82
C PHE A 11 6.53 7.15 18.34
N ALA A 12 7.58 7.32 17.53
CA ALA A 12 7.56 6.95 16.11
C ALA A 12 7.27 5.45 15.94
N PHE A 13 7.97 4.60 16.71
CA PHE A 13 7.71 3.16 16.71
C PHE A 13 6.27 2.83 17.09
N GLY A 14 5.71 3.50 18.11
CA GLY A 14 4.32 3.31 18.52
C GLY A 14 3.32 3.67 17.42
N LEU A 15 3.54 4.78 16.71
CA LEU A 15 2.71 5.20 15.58
C LEU A 15 2.78 4.20 14.42
N THR A 16 3.99 3.81 14.00
CA THR A 16 4.19 2.82 12.92
C THR A 16 3.59 1.46 13.28
N MET A 17 3.77 1.01 14.52
CA MET A 17 3.17 -0.23 15.03
C MET A 17 1.64 -0.17 14.98
N PHE A 18 1.04 0.94 15.42
CA PHE A 18 -0.41 1.10 15.39
C PHE A 18 -0.97 1.10 13.96
N ALA A 19 -0.29 1.79 13.03
CA ALA A 19 -0.63 1.76 11.60
C ALA A 19 -0.56 0.33 11.02
N GLY A 20 0.51 -0.41 11.32
CA GLY A 20 0.64 -1.82 10.91
C GLY A 20 -0.45 -2.72 11.49
N LEU A 21 -0.78 -2.55 12.77
CA LEU A 21 -1.85 -3.32 13.44
C LEU A 21 -3.23 -3.03 12.84
N ALA A 22 -3.49 -1.83 12.30
CA ALA A 22 -4.76 -1.50 11.66
C ALA A 22 -5.07 -2.44 10.47
N THR A 23 -4.04 -2.85 9.71
CA THR A 23 -4.18 -3.84 8.62
C THR A 23 -4.56 -5.22 9.18
N GLY A 24 -3.95 -5.62 10.30
CA GLY A 24 -4.28 -6.87 11.01
C GLY A 24 -5.70 -6.86 11.60
N ILE A 25 -6.15 -5.75 12.17
CA ILE A 25 -7.51 -5.60 12.68
C ILE A 25 -8.52 -5.68 11.52
N GLY A 26 -8.25 -5.01 10.39
CA GLY A 26 -9.07 -5.08 9.19
C GLY A 26 -9.21 -6.51 8.65
N SER A 27 -8.11 -7.28 8.63
CA SER A 27 -8.15 -8.69 8.19
C SER A 27 -8.88 -9.60 9.18
N LEU A 28 -8.77 -9.36 10.49
CA LEU A 28 -9.53 -10.10 11.51
C LEU A 28 -11.03 -9.90 11.36
N LEU A 29 -11.49 -8.68 11.05
CA LEU A 29 -12.92 -8.40 10.81
C LEU A 29 -13.48 -9.17 9.60
N ALA A 30 -12.63 -9.51 8.62
CA ALA A 30 -13.04 -10.30 7.46
C ALA A 30 -13.45 -11.74 7.84
N PHE A 31 -12.85 -12.35 8.88
CA PHE A 31 -13.22 -13.70 9.33
C PHE A 31 -14.62 -13.80 9.93
N PHE A 32 -15.15 -12.69 10.47
CA PHE A 32 -16.50 -12.64 11.04
C PHE A 32 -17.56 -12.23 10.02
N THR A 33 -17.15 -11.78 8.83
CA THR A 33 -18.03 -11.26 7.79
C THR A 33 -18.43 -12.37 6.82
N LYS A 34 -19.72 -12.75 6.81
CA LYS A 34 -20.23 -13.83 5.94
C LYS A 34 -20.67 -13.37 4.56
N ARG A 35 -20.83 -12.06 4.34
CA ARG A 35 -21.26 -11.48 3.07
C ARG A 35 -20.52 -10.19 2.79
N THR A 36 -20.16 -9.95 1.53
CA THR A 36 -19.47 -8.73 1.16
C THR A 36 -20.47 -7.58 1.01
N ASN A 37 -20.39 -6.57 1.88
CA ASN A 37 -21.13 -5.32 1.69
C ASN A 37 -20.36 -4.43 0.70
N THR A 38 -20.71 -4.52 -0.59
CA THR A 38 -20.05 -3.77 -1.67
C THR A 38 -20.08 -2.27 -1.47
N ARG A 39 -21.12 -1.70 -0.84
CA ARG A 39 -21.18 -0.26 -0.54
C ARG A 39 -20.12 0.16 0.47
N PHE A 40 -20.00 -0.61 1.56
CA PHE A 40 -18.97 -0.37 2.57
C PHE A 40 -17.57 -0.56 1.98
N LEU A 41 -17.38 -1.64 1.21
CA LEU A 41 -16.10 -1.93 0.55
C LEU A 41 -15.69 -0.84 -0.44
N SER A 42 -16.60 -0.39 -1.31
CA SER A 42 -16.30 0.72 -2.23
C SER A 42 -15.99 2.02 -1.51
N LEU A 43 -16.66 2.32 -0.39
CA LEU A 43 -16.37 3.51 0.41
C LEU A 43 -14.99 3.41 1.08
N ALA A 44 -14.65 2.25 1.64
CA ALA A 44 -13.35 2.01 2.27
C ALA A 44 -12.21 2.06 1.25
N LEU A 45 -12.36 1.41 0.09
CA LEU A 45 -11.38 1.45 -1.00
C LEU A 45 -11.23 2.87 -1.57
N GLY A 46 -12.33 3.59 -1.77
CA GLY A 46 -12.29 4.99 -2.21
C GLY A 46 -11.62 5.92 -1.21
N PHE A 47 -11.88 5.73 0.09
CA PHE A 47 -11.19 6.46 1.15
C PHE A 47 -9.68 6.18 1.14
N SER A 48 -9.28 4.90 1.10
CA SER A 48 -7.87 4.49 1.04
C SER A 48 -7.16 5.06 -0.19
N ALA A 49 -7.77 4.96 -1.38
CA ALA A 49 -7.23 5.56 -2.61
C ALA A 49 -7.06 7.08 -2.48
N GLY A 50 -8.02 7.76 -1.85
CA GLY A 50 -7.95 9.19 -1.58
C GLY A 50 -6.79 9.59 -0.65
N VAL A 51 -6.60 8.85 0.45
CA VAL A 51 -5.46 9.04 1.36
C VAL A 51 -4.13 8.87 0.63
N MET A 52 -3.99 7.81 -0.18
CA MET A 52 -2.75 7.54 -0.92
C MET A 52 -2.45 8.58 -1.99
N ILE A 53 -3.47 9.11 -2.68
CA ILE A 53 -3.30 10.23 -3.62
C ILE A 53 -2.83 11.48 -2.87
N TYR A 54 -3.41 11.78 -1.70
CA TYR A 54 -3.00 12.92 -0.88
C TYR A 54 -1.55 12.80 -0.43
N VAL A 55 -1.16 11.67 0.18
CA VAL A 55 0.22 11.41 0.62
C VAL A 55 1.19 11.54 -0.56
N SER A 56 0.84 10.95 -1.71
CA SER A 56 1.70 10.98 -2.91
C SER A 56 1.92 12.41 -3.44
N PHE A 57 0.86 13.20 -3.61
CA PHE A 57 0.94 14.52 -4.27
C PHE A 57 1.27 15.67 -3.32
N VAL A 58 0.83 15.60 -2.06
CA VAL A 58 0.92 16.72 -1.10
C VAL A 58 2.12 16.55 -0.18
N GLU A 59 2.51 15.32 0.14
CA GLU A 59 3.62 15.07 1.07
C GLU A 59 4.88 14.62 0.34
N ILE A 60 4.81 13.52 -0.42
CA ILE A 60 5.99 12.89 -1.02
C ILE A 60 6.51 13.69 -2.21
N PHE A 61 5.66 14.07 -3.16
CA PHE A 61 6.09 14.77 -4.38
C PHE A 61 6.77 16.12 -4.08
N PRO A 62 6.24 17.00 -3.21
CA PRO A 62 6.89 18.27 -2.92
C PRO A 62 8.22 18.08 -2.19
N LYS A 63 8.30 17.11 -1.25
CA LYS A 63 9.54 16.79 -0.54
C LYS A 63 10.61 16.24 -1.48
N ALA A 64 10.24 15.35 -2.39
CA ALA A 64 11.14 14.86 -3.44
C ALA A 64 11.60 16.00 -4.37
N ARG A 65 10.72 16.94 -4.71
CA ARG A 65 11.06 18.13 -5.50
C ARG A 65 12.06 19.02 -4.78
N GLU A 66 11.85 19.28 -3.48
CA GLU A 66 12.74 20.11 -2.67
C GLU A 66 14.17 19.54 -2.66
N GLU A 67 14.31 18.26 -2.36
CA GLU A 67 15.59 17.55 -2.31
C GLU A 67 16.30 17.51 -3.69
N LEU A 68 15.56 17.21 -4.76
CA LEU A 68 16.13 17.19 -6.12
C LEU A 68 16.47 18.60 -6.62
N SER A 69 15.67 19.61 -6.29
CA SER A 69 15.96 21.00 -6.68
C SER A 69 17.18 21.54 -5.95
N ALA A 70 17.38 21.17 -4.68
CA ALA A 70 18.60 21.50 -3.95
C ALA A 70 19.88 20.93 -4.59
N SER A 71 19.77 19.75 -5.25
CA SER A 71 20.91 19.06 -5.85
C SER A 71 21.16 19.42 -7.33
N TYR A 72 20.10 19.64 -8.11
CA TYR A 72 20.15 19.80 -9.57
C TYR A 72 19.68 21.19 -10.07
N GLY A 73 19.25 22.07 -9.16
CA GLY A 73 18.62 23.36 -9.45
C GLY A 73 17.13 23.27 -9.71
N ASP A 74 16.39 24.36 -9.50
CA ASP A 74 14.91 24.37 -9.49
C ASP A 74 14.26 23.80 -10.74
N THR A 75 14.77 24.14 -11.92
CA THR A 75 14.17 23.71 -13.19
C THR A 75 14.45 22.24 -13.47
N SER A 76 15.71 21.82 -13.37
CA SER A 76 16.11 20.42 -13.61
C SER A 76 15.57 19.48 -12.55
N GLY A 77 15.58 19.92 -11.28
CA GLY A 77 15.01 19.19 -10.15
C GLY A 77 13.53 18.91 -10.34
N PHE A 78 12.73 19.92 -10.71
CA PHE A 78 11.31 19.74 -11.01
C PHE A 78 11.03 18.70 -12.11
N TRP A 79 11.77 18.78 -13.23
CA TRP A 79 11.62 17.83 -14.33
C TRP A 79 12.03 16.42 -13.93
N LEU A 80 13.12 16.28 -13.18
CA LEU A 80 13.61 14.98 -12.71
C LEU A 80 12.64 14.35 -11.71
N THR A 81 12.09 15.12 -10.76
CA THR A 81 11.06 14.64 -9.82
C THR A 81 9.82 14.18 -10.57
N SER A 82 9.35 14.97 -11.55
CA SER A 82 8.18 14.62 -12.36
C SER A 82 8.43 13.35 -13.18
N ALA A 83 9.58 13.25 -13.85
CA ALA A 83 9.96 12.07 -14.61
C ALA A 83 10.05 10.82 -13.72
N ALA A 84 10.65 10.93 -12.53
CA ALA A 84 10.74 9.84 -11.56
C ALA A 84 9.36 9.40 -11.03
N PHE A 85 8.47 10.36 -10.75
CA PHE A 85 7.11 10.08 -10.28
C PHE A 85 6.32 9.28 -11.33
N PHE A 86 6.28 9.74 -12.58
CA PHE A 86 5.58 9.03 -13.66
C PHE A 86 6.27 7.71 -14.04
N ALA A 87 7.60 7.63 -13.95
CA ALA A 87 8.32 6.37 -14.12
C ALA A 87 7.95 5.36 -13.03
N GLY A 88 7.76 5.80 -11.79
CA GLY A 88 7.26 4.97 -10.69
C GLY A 88 5.85 4.43 -10.96
N ILE A 89 4.94 5.28 -11.44
CA ILE A 89 3.59 4.87 -11.86
C ILE A 89 3.67 3.81 -12.97
N LEU A 90 4.49 4.04 -14.00
CA LEU A 90 4.67 3.09 -15.09
C LEU A 90 5.27 1.76 -14.59
N LEU A 91 6.23 1.80 -13.67
CA LEU A 91 6.85 0.62 -13.08
C LEU A 91 5.80 -0.22 -12.33
N ILE A 92 4.98 0.40 -11.49
CA ILE A 92 3.90 -0.31 -10.79
C ILE A 92 2.88 -0.88 -11.77
N ALA A 93 2.51 -0.15 -12.81
CA ALA A 93 1.61 -0.66 -13.85
C ALA A 93 2.18 -1.87 -14.60
N ILE A 94 3.50 -1.90 -14.83
CA ILE A 94 4.18 -3.07 -15.42
C ILE A 94 4.16 -4.25 -14.45
N ILE A 95 4.49 -4.01 -13.16
CA ILE A 95 4.46 -5.04 -12.12
C ILE A 95 3.07 -5.65 -12.03
N ASP A 96 2.02 -4.82 -11.96
CA ASP A 96 0.63 -5.26 -11.89
C ASP A 96 0.23 -6.13 -13.09
N LYS A 97 0.65 -5.74 -14.31
CA LYS A 97 0.42 -6.52 -15.53
C LYS A 97 1.18 -7.86 -15.55
N MET A 98 2.31 -7.96 -14.85
CA MET A 98 3.09 -9.19 -14.76
C MET A 98 2.54 -10.17 -13.72
N ILE A 99 1.74 -9.70 -12.75
CA ILE A 99 1.12 -10.57 -11.73
C ILE A 99 -0.08 -11.29 -12.37
N PRO A 100 -0.11 -12.64 -12.41
CA PRO A 100 -1.23 -13.38 -12.96
C PRO A 100 -2.55 -13.02 -12.27
N SER A 101 -3.65 -12.91 -13.01
CA SER A 101 -4.95 -12.46 -12.49
C SER A 101 -5.47 -13.26 -11.29
N PHE A 102 -5.10 -14.54 -11.17
CA PHE A 102 -5.48 -15.39 -10.03
C PHE A 102 -4.69 -15.13 -8.74
N GLU A 103 -3.59 -14.37 -8.81
CA GLU A 103 -2.73 -13.96 -7.69
C GLU A 103 -2.74 -12.45 -7.47
N ASN A 104 -3.39 -11.67 -8.34
CA ASN A 104 -3.39 -10.20 -8.26
C ASN A 104 -4.31 -9.70 -7.13
N PRO A 105 -3.77 -9.02 -6.10
CA PRO A 105 -4.57 -8.49 -4.99
C PRO A 105 -5.59 -7.41 -5.38
N HIS A 106 -5.46 -6.82 -6.58
CA HIS A 106 -6.34 -5.77 -7.09
C HIS A 106 -7.58 -6.30 -7.83
N GLU A 107 -7.76 -7.62 -7.94
CA GLU A 107 -9.00 -8.23 -8.44
C GLU A 107 -10.00 -8.39 -7.28
N ILE A 108 -11.15 -7.69 -7.34
CA ILE A 108 -12.19 -7.79 -6.31
C ILE A 108 -12.83 -9.16 -6.37
N ARG A 109 -12.61 -9.99 -5.35
CA ARG A 109 -13.33 -11.25 -5.15
C ARG A 109 -14.29 -11.12 -3.98
N MET A 110 -15.55 -11.49 -4.19
CA MET A 110 -16.50 -11.53 -3.10
C MET A 110 -16.20 -12.75 -2.23
N VAL A 111 -16.46 -12.64 -0.92
CA VAL A 111 -16.30 -13.77 0.01
C VAL A 111 -17.16 -14.96 -0.42
N GLU A 112 -18.28 -14.68 -1.09
CA GLU A 112 -19.22 -15.65 -1.62
C GLU A 112 -18.72 -16.38 -2.89
N ASP A 113 -17.76 -15.81 -3.62
CA ASP A 113 -17.19 -16.40 -4.84
C ASP A 113 -16.08 -17.43 -4.54
N ILE A 114 -15.64 -17.52 -3.28
CA ILE A 114 -14.65 -18.48 -2.81
C ILE A 114 -15.34 -19.85 -2.68
N SER A 115 -15.45 -20.60 -3.78
CA SER A 115 -15.97 -21.97 -3.75
C SER A 115 -15.00 -22.88 -2.97
N GLU A 116 -15.46 -23.45 -1.84
CA GLU A 116 -14.70 -24.41 -1.02
C GLU A 116 -14.23 -25.65 -1.82
N GLU A 117 -14.86 -25.93 -2.96
CA GLU A 117 -14.68 -27.18 -3.71
C GLU A 117 -13.47 -27.21 -4.65
N LYS A 118 -12.80 -26.08 -4.94
CA LYS A 118 -11.76 -26.00 -6.00
C LYS A 118 -10.39 -25.45 -5.59
N ALA A 119 -10.23 -24.91 -4.39
CA ALA A 119 -8.95 -24.35 -3.95
C ALA A 119 -8.27 -25.29 -2.96
N GLY A 120 -7.35 -26.14 -3.43
CA GLY A 120 -6.53 -26.97 -2.54
C GLY A 120 -5.80 -26.11 -1.50
N GLN A 121 -5.74 -26.57 -0.24
CA GLN A 121 -5.19 -25.81 0.89
C GLN A 121 -3.80 -25.21 0.61
N GLN A 122 -2.96 -25.88 -0.18
CA GLN A 122 -1.66 -25.36 -0.60
C GLN A 122 -1.74 -24.11 -1.49
N LYS A 123 -2.75 -24.02 -2.36
CA LYS A 123 -2.97 -22.86 -3.24
C LYS A 123 -3.45 -21.65 -2.44
N LEU A 124 -4.34 -21.87 -1.46
CA LEU A 124 -4.80 -20.83 -0.54
C LEU A 124 -3.67 -20.33 0.37
N MET A 125 -2.85 -21.23 0.92
CA MET A 125 -1.69 -20.87 1.74
C MET A 125 -0.68 -20.04 0.95
N ARG A 126 -0.42 -20.43 -0.30
CA ARG A 126 0.48 -19.71 -1.21
C ARG A 126 -0.06 -18.31 -1.52
N MET A 127 -1.35 -18.20 -1.88
CA MET A 127 -2.01 -16.92 -2.13
C MET A 127 -1.93 -16.02 -0.89
N GLY A 128 -2.30 -16.52 0.29
CA GLY A 128 -2.24 -15.76 1.54
C GLY A 128 -0.83 -15.27 1.87
N LEU A 129 0.20 -16.10 1.68
CA LEU A 129 1.60 -15.71 1.90
C LEU A 129 2.06 -14.63 0.92
N PHE A 130 1.75 -14.76 -0.37
CA PHE A 130 2.09 -13.74 -1.37
C PHE A 130 1.33 -12.44 -1.15
N THR A 131 0.05 -12.49 -0.79
CA THR A 131 -0.75 -11.31 -0.43
C THR A 131 -0.18 -10.63 0.82
N ALA A 132 0.16 -11.39 1.87
CA ALA A 132 0.78 -10.84 3.07
C ALA A 132 2.13 -10.17 2.78
N LEU A 133 2.98 -10.81 1.96
CA LEU A 133 4.25 -10.24 1.54
C LEU A 133 4.07 -8.97 0.69
N ALA A 134 3.13 -8.98 -0.25
CA ALA A 134 2.83 -7.82 -1.09
C ALA A 134 2.35 -6.62 -0.26
N ILE A 135 1.42 -6.85 0.68
CA ILE A 135 0.95 -5.81 1.61
C ILE A 135 2.10 -5.32 2.50
N ALA A 136 2.94 -6.22 3.01
CA ALA A 136 4.08 -5.83 3.83
C ALA A 136 5.08 -4.94 3.07
N ILE A 137 5.39 -5.28 1.82
CA ILE A 137 6.25 -4.47 0.95
C ILE A 137 5.58 -3.12 0.62
N HIS A 138 4.27 -3.10 0.44
CA HIS A 138 3.52 -1.88 0.13
C HIS A 138 3.40 -0.91 1.30
N ASN A 139 3.24 -1.44 2.52
CA ASN A 139 3.11 -0.63 3.73
C ASN A 139 4.47 -0.20 4.32
N PHE A 140 5.58 -0.81 3.88
CA PHE A 140 6.92 -0.47 4.35
C PHE A 140 7.34 0.99 4.09
N PRO A 141 7.02 1.60 2.93
CA PRO A 141 7.28 3.02 2.69
C PRO A 141 6.41 3.97 3.53
N GLU A 142 5.30 3.48 4.08
CA GLU A 142 4.32 4.27 4.85
C GLU A 142 4.58 4.25 6.36
N GLY A 143 5.39 3.31 6.86
CA GLY A 143 5.65 3.06 8.28
C GLY A 143 7.09 3.31 8.70
#